data_AF-A0A7C5S6K9-F1
#
_entry.id   AF-A0A7C5S6K9-F1
#
_cell.length_a   1.000
_cell.length_b   1.000
_cell.length_c   1.000
_cell.angle_alpha   90.00
_cell.angle_beta   90.00
_cell.angle_gamma   90.00
#
_symmetry.space_group_name_H-M   'P 1'
#
loop_
_entity.id
_entity.type
_entity.pdbx_description
1 polymer ?
#
loop_
_entity_poly.entity_id
_entity_poly.type
_entity_poly.pdbx_seq_one_letter_code
_entity_poly.pdbx_strand_id
1 'polypeptide(L)'
;PQTVHFEKWPPHCVQGTPGAEFHPQLRTDKIQLVLLKGTGNRDDGYSAFEATNVNLAEYLRQQGVTELYITGLATDYCVRATTLDALREGFRTYVVTDAVRAVNVNPGDGERALQEMQEAGAILISSEDVRKAQEAVAP
;
A
#
# COMPACT_ATOMS: atom_id res chain seq x y z
N PRO A 1 20.10 -12.70 -2.90
CA PRO A 1 20.21 -11.83 -4.10
C PRO A 1 20.88 -10.51 -3.69
N GLN A 2 21.69 -9.91 -4.54
CA GLN A 2 22.29 -8.60 -4.27
C GLN A 2 21.41 -7.52 -4.91
N THR A 3 20.86 -6.63 -4.10
CA THR A 3 20.06 -5.48 -4.55
C THR A 3 20.35 -4.28 -3.65
N VAL A 4 20.15 -3.06 -4.16
CA VAL A 4 20.28 -1.81 -3.38
C VAL A 4 19.35 -1.80 -2.17
N HIS A 5 18.21 -2.49 -2.27
CA HIS A 5 17.25 -2.65 -1.20
C HIS A 5 17.81 -3.51 -0.05
N PHE A 6 18.50 -4.60 -0.37
CA PHE A 6 19.07 -5.50 0.64
C PHE A 6 20.38 -4.99 1.27
N GLU A 7 20.87 -3.83 0.86
CA GLU A 7 21.90 -3.10 1.61
C GLU A 7 21.32 -2.47 2.89
N LYS A 8 20.02 -2.17 2.90
CA LYS A 8 19.30 -1.57 4.04
C LYS A 8 18.48 -2.60 4.82
N TRP A 9 18.01 -3.65 4.15
CA TRP A 9 17.08 -4.63 4.69
C TRP A 9 17.61 -6.07 4.58
N PRO A 10 17.26 -6.97 5.51
CA PRO A 10 17.54 -8.39 5.31
C PRO A 10 16.83 -8.90 4.04
N PRO A 11 17.36 -9.93 3.35
CA PRO A 11 16.66 -10.53 2.22
C PRO A 11 15.23 -10.95 2.57
N HIS A 12 14.27 -10.45 1.82
CA HIS A 12 12.84 -10.76 1.98
C HIS A 12 12.12 -10.64 0.63
N CYS A 13 10.93 -11.23 0.52
CA CYS A 13 10.12 -11.21 -0.71
C CYS A 13 10.91 -11.59 -1.97
N VAL A 14 11.88 -12.50 -1.85
CA VAL A 14 12.75 -12.89 -2.97
C VAL A 14 11.90 -13.65 -4.01
N GLN A 15 11.98 -13.21 -5.27
CA GLN A 15 11.19 -13.77 -6.36
C GLN A 15 11.28 -15.30 -6.42
N GLY A 16 10.12 -15.96 -6.55
CA GLY A 16 10.02 -17.42 -6.67
C GLY A 16 10.25 -18.17 -5.36
N THR A 17 10.36 -17.49 -4.23
CA THR A 17 10.45 -18.12 -2.90
C THR A 17 9.12 -18.03 -2.17
N PRO A 18 8.85 -18.94 -1.21
CA PRO A 18 7.64 -18.87 -0.37
C PRO A 18 7.48 -17.53 0.36
N GLY A 19 8.60 -16.85 0.68
CA GLY A 19 8.57 -15.53 1.34
C GLY A 19 8.08 -14.39 0.45
N ALA A 20 7.90 -14.60 -0.86
CA ALA A 20 7.31 -13.63 -1.78
C ALA A 20 5.81 -13.88 -2.05
N GLU A 21 5.26 -15.00 -1.56
CA GLU A 21 3.85 -15.32 -1.74
C GLU A 21 2.98 -14.51 -0.77
N PHE A 22 1.69 -14.38 -1.09
CA PHE A 22 0.73 -13.85 -0.13
C PHE A 22 0.65 -14.75 1.11
N HIS A 23 0.41 -14.14 2.27
CA HIS A 23 0.17 -14.91 3.49
C HIS A 23 -1.03 -15.86 3.28
N PRO A 24 -0.96 -17.14 3.70
CA PRO A 24 -1.97 -18.16 3.36
C PRO A 24 -3.39 -17.87 3.91
N GLN A 25 -3.50 -16.99 4.90
CA GLN A 25 -4.80 -16.55 5.43
C GLN A 25 -5.40 -15.35 4.68
N LEU A 26 -4.66 -14.73 3.75
CA LEU A 26 -5.20 -13.70 2.90
C LEU A 26 -6.19 -14.34 1.92
N ARG A 27 -7.45 -13.92 1.98
CA ARG A 27 -8.45 -14.32 0.98
C ARG A 27 -8.20 -13.55 -0.31
N THR A 28 -7.86 -14.26 -1.37
CA THR A 28 -7.46 -13.68 -2.66
C THR A 28 -8.55 -13.73 -3.72
N ASP A 29 -9.72 -14.31 -3.42
CA ASP A 29 -10.83 -14.53 -4.35
C ASP A 29 -11.40 -13.24 -4.97
N LYS A 30 -11.24 -12.10 -4.28
CA LYS A 30 -11.69 -10.78 -4.75
C LYS A 30 -10.57 -9.91 -5.34
N ILE A 31 -9.34 -10.40 -5.39
CA ILE A 31 -8.21 -9.66 -5.96
C ILE A 31 -8.30 -9.71 -7.49
N GLN A 32 -8.43 -8.54 -8.11
CA GLN A 32 -8.55 -8.41 -9.57
C GLN A 32 -7.21 -8.08 -10.24
N LEU A 33 -6.28 -7.46 -9.50
CA LEU A 33 -4.98 -7.04 -10.01
C LEU A 33 -3.91 -7.32 -8.96
N VAL A 34 -2.80 -7.92 -9.41
CA VAL A 34 -1.58 -8.10 -8.61
C VAL A 34 -0.47 -7.26 -9.23
N LEU A 35 0.15 -6.42 -8.43
CA LEU A 35 1.25 -5.55 -8.83
C LEU A 35 2.58 -6.09 -8.31
N LEU A 36 3.61 -6.01 -9.14
CA LEU A 36 4.98 -6.34 -8.77
C LEU A 36 5.80 -5.04 -8.73
N LYS A 37 6.40 -4.76 -7.58
CA LYS A 37 7.23 -3.58 -7.32
C LYS A 37 8.57 -4.01 -6.72
N GLY A 38 9.58 -3.13 -6.76
CA GLY A 38 10.94 -3.45 -6.29
C GLY A 38 11.65 -4.48 -7.19
N THR A 39 11.21 -4.59 -8.44
CA THR A 39 11.79 -5.52 -9.42
C THR A 39 12.89 -4.84 -10.23
N GLY A 40 13.94 -5.57 -10.59
CA GLY A 40 14.98 -5.07 -11.50
C GLY A 40 16.04 -4.18 -10.84
N ASN A 41 16.07 -4.11 -9.50
CA ASN A 41 17.13 -3.47 -8.72
C ASN A 41 17.36 -1.97 -9.04
N ARG A 42 16.28 -1.20 -9.16
CA ARG A 42 16.33 0.23 -9.52
C ARG A 42 16.02 1.16 -8.35
N ASP A 43 15.17 0.72 -7.43
CA ASP A 43 14.69 1.47 -6.28
C ASP A 43 14.34 0.49 -5.15
N ASP A 44 13.86 1.04 -4.02
CA ASP A 44 13.35 0.25 -2.91
C ASP A 44 11.96 -0.35 -3.20
N GLY A 45 11.26 0.15 -4.22
CA GLY A 45 9.94 -0.30 -4.64
C GLY A 45 8.91 -0.24 -3.53
N TYR A 46 8.79 0.88 -2.83
CA TYR A 46 7.82 1.00 -1.74
C TYR A 46 6.42 1.26 -2.25
N SER A 47 6.26 2.16 -3.22
CA SER A 47 4.96 2.58 -3.72
C SER A 47 4.37 1.57 -4.68
N ALA A 48 3.07 1.30 -4.58
CA ALA A 48 2.36 0.50 -5.59
C ALA A 48 2.32 1.19 -6.97
N PHE A 49 2.53 2.51 -7.02
CA PHE A 49 2.64 3.27 -8.27
C PHE A 49 3.99 3.07 -8.98
N GLU A 50 4.99 2.49 -8.30
CA GLU A 50 6.27 2.06 -8.88
C GLU A 50 6.20 0.64 -9.46
N ALA A 51 5.00 0.06 -9.59
CA ALA A 51 4.83 -1.27 -10.15
C ALA A 51 5.34 -1.35 -11.59
N THR A 52 6.03 -2.44 -11.92
CA THR A 52 6.69 -2.61 -13.22
C THR A 52 5.89 -3.43 -14.22
N ASN A 53 4.88 -4.15 -13.75
CA ASN A 53 4.02 -4.98 -14.60
C ASN A 53 2.77 -4.24 -15.11
N VAL A 54 2.29 -3.22 -14.38
CA VAL A 54 1.12 -2.40 -14.75
C VAL A 54 1.32 -0.98 -14.27
N ASN A 55 0.98 0.01 -15.11
CA ASN A 55 0.84 1.39 -14.67
C ASN A 55 -0.45 1.54 -13.86
N LEU A 56 -0.34 1.60 -12.53
CA LEU A 56 -1.48 1.61 -11.64
C LEU A 56 -2.39 2.84 -11.83
N ALA A 57 -1.82 4.03 -11.99
CA ALA A 57 -2.61 5.25 -12.10
C ALA A 57 -3.46 5.25 -13.38
N GLU A 58 -2.89 4.81 -14.50
CA GLU A 58 -3.62 4.65 -15.74
C GLU A 58 -4.71 3.58 -15.62
N TYR A 59 -4.37 2.42 -15.06
CA TYR A 59 -5.33 1.33 -14.84
C TYR A 59 -6.54 1.80 -14.02
N LEU A 60 -6.31 2.45 -12.88
CA LEU A 60 -7.39 2.93 -12.00
C LEU A 60 -8.29 3.95 -12.71
N ARG A 61 -7.70 4.89 -13.47
CA ARG A 61 -8.47 5.87 -14.26
C ARG A 61 -9.32 5.21 -15.34
N GLN A 62 -8.79 4.21 -16.03
CA GLN A 62 -9.55 3.43 -17.02
C GLN A 62 -10.72 2.67 -16.38
N GLN A 63 -10.57 2.23 -15.12
CA GLN A 63 -11.66 1.61 -14.34
C GLN A 63 -12.63 2.62 -13.71
N GLY A 64 -12.43 3.93 -13.92
CA GLY A 64 -13.27 4.97 -13.32
C GLY A 64 -13.15 5.07 -11.80
N VAL A 65 -12.07 4.55 -11.21
CA VAL A 65 -11.84 4.61 -9.76
C VAL A 65 -11.46 6.03 -9.36
N THR A 66 -12.15 6.57 -8.36
CA THR A 66 -11.93 7.93 -7.83
C THR A 66 -11.41 7.93 -6.39
N GLU A 67 -11.68 6.86 -5.65
CA GLU A 67 -11.33 6.73 -4.23
C GLU A 67 -10.50 5.47 -3.98
N LEU A 68 -9.48 5.58 -3.15
CA LEU A 68 -8.59 4.48 -2.77
C LEU A 68 -8.61 4.28 -1.27
N TYR A 69 -8.78 3.03 -0.84
CA TYR A 69 -8.68 2.61 0.55
C TYR A 69 -7.41 1.78 0.73
N ILE A 70 -6.46 2.28 1.50
CA ILE A 70 -5.14 1.70 1.65
C ILE A 70 -5.05 0.95 2.98
N THR A 71 -4.63 -0.32 2.90
CA THR A 71 -4.42 -1.24 4.03
C THR A 71 -3.12 -2.01 3.84
N GLY A 72 -2.69 -2.77 4.84
CA GLY A 72 -1.59 -3.73 4.71
C GLY A 72 -0.28 -3.25 5.36
N LEU A 73 0.85 -3.65 4.77
CA LEU A 73 2.16 -3.51 5.37
C LEU A 73 3.18 -2.86 4.41
N ALA A 74 4.11 -2.04 4.88
CA ALA A 74 4.20 -1.47 6.23
C ALA A 74 3.70 -0.02 6.26
N THR A 75 3.08 0.40 7.36
CA THR A 75 2.51 1.75 7.55
C THR A 75 3.50 2.85 7.18
N ASP A 76 4.74 2.74 7.66
CA ASP A 76 5.84 3.68 7.55
C ASP A 76 6.64 3.60 6.24
N TYR A 77 6.35 2.60 5.38
CA TYR A 77 7.03 2.39 4.11
C TYR A 77 6.01 2.27 2.96
N CYS A 78 5.63 1.05 2.58
CA CYS A 78 4.81 0.81 1.40
C CYS A 78 3.44 1.50 1.46
N VAL A 79 2.78 1.49 2.62
CA VAL A 79 1.49 2.17 2.83
C VAL A 79 1.67 3.67 2.70
N ARG A 80 2.67 4.24 3.37
CA ARG A 80 3.01 5.68 3.29
C ARG A 80 3.32 6.12 1.87
N ALA A 81 4.26 5.47 1.20
CA ALA A 81 4.67 5.82 -0.17
C ALA A 81 3.49 5.73 -1.14
N THR A 82 2.73 4.62 -1.08
CA THR A 82 1.55 4.43 -1.95
C THR A 82 0.48 5.50 -1.68
N THR A 83 0.23 5.85 -0.42
CA THR A 83 -0.76 6.87 -0.06
C THR A 83 -0.36 8.24 -0.58
N LEU A 84 0.90 8.64 -0.41
CA LEU A 84 1.38 9.93 -0.89
C LEU A 84 1.33 10.02 -2.42
N ASP A 85 1.67 8.94 -3.13
CA ASP A 85 1.56 8.91 -4.60
C ASP A 85 0.11 8.88 -5.08
N ALA A 86 -0.78 8.17 -4.40
CA ALA A 86 -2.21 8.20 -4.69
C ALA A 86 -2.77 9.63 -4.62
N LEU A 87 -2.39 10.38 -3.58
CA LEU A 87 -2.77 11.79 -3.42
C LEU A 87 -2.19 12.66 -4.54
N ARG A 88 -0.92 12.47 -4.92
CA ARG A 88 -0.27 13.20 -6.04
C ARG A 88 -0.94 12.92 -7.38
N GLU A 89 -1.38 11.68 -7.60
CA GLU A 89 -2.14 11.27 -8.79
C GLU A 89 -3.60 11.75 -8.78
N GLY A 90 -4.05 12.40 -7.69
CA GLY A 90 -5.35 13.03 -7.55
C GLY A 90 -6.46 12.11 -7.07
N PHE A 91 -6.15 10.93 -6.54
CA PHE A 91 -7.14 10.04 -5.96
C PHE A 91 -7.51 10.48 -4.54
N ARG A 92 -8.81 10.45 -4.21
CA ARG A 92 -9.24 10.62 -2.82
C ARG A 92 -8.79 9.41 -2.03
N THR A 93 -7.93 9.62 -1.05
CA THR A 93 -7.23 8.50 -0.42
C THR A 93 -7.57 8.38 1.05
N TYR A 94 -7.95 7.17 1.45
CA TYR A 94 -8.26 6.77 2.81
C TYR A 94 -7.22 5.77 3.32
N VAL A 95 -6.76 5.94 4.55
CA VAL A 95 -5.90 4.95 5.21
C VAL A 95 -6.72 4.30 6.34
N VAL A 96 -6.86 2.98 6.28
CA VAL A 96 -7.64 2.22 7.27
C VAL A 96 -6.71 1.85 8.42
N THR A 97 -6.74 2.66 9.47
CA THR A 97 -5.71 2.73 10.52
C THR A 97 -5.58 1.47 11.37
N ASP A 98 -6.67 0.74 11.58
CA ASP A 98 -6.71 -0.56 12.26
C ASP A 98 -6.38 -1.74 11.34
N ALA A 99 -6.17 -1.49 10.03
CA ALA A 99 -5.79 -2.48 9.03
C ALA A 99 -4.38 -2.23 8.45
N VAL A 100 -3.54 -1.46 9.14
CA VAL A 100 -2.13 -1.24 8.79
C VAL A 100 -1.22 -1.53 9.98
N ARG A 101 0.05 -1.88 9.71
CA ARG A 101 1.06 -2.01 10.76
C ARG A 101 2.45 -1.59 10.25
N ALA A 102 3.14 -0.81 11.07
CA ALA A 102 4.48 -0.29 10.79
C ALA A 102 5.57 -1.33 11.05
N VAL A 103 6.72 -1.17 10.40
CA VAL A 103 7.96 -1.85 10.81
C VAL A 103 8.45 -1.25 12.13
N ASN A 104 8.37 0.09 12.27
CA ASN A 104 8.86 0.83 13.43
C ASN A 104 10.32 0.51 13.74
N VAL A 105 11.20 0.68 12.73
CA VAL A 105 12.65 0.55 12.94
C VAL A 105 13.10 1.50 14.05
N ASN A 106 12.57 2.72 14.05
CA ASN A 106 12.65 3.63 15.18
C ASN A 106 11.28 3.78 15.85
N PRO A 107 11.24 3.94 17.18
CA PRO A 107 10.00 4.22 17.89
C PRO A 107 9.23 5.41 17.29
N GLY A 108 7.95 5.18 17.01
CA GLY A 108 7.02 6.18 16.48
C GLY A 108 7.09 6.43 14.96
N ASP A 109 7.84 5.64 14.18
CA ASP A 109 7.88 5.81 12.70
C ASP A 109 6.47 5.67 12.09
N GLY A 110 5.68 4.71 12.56
CA GLY A 110 4.30 4.51 12.12
C GLY A 110 3.37 5.69 12.45
N GLU A 111 3.51 6.30 13.63
CA GLU A 111 2.71 7.46 14.03
C GLU A 111 3.07 8.68 13.18
N ARG A 112 4.37 8.93 12.99
CA ARG A 112 4.86 10.00 12.10
C ARG A 112 4.38 9.80 10.66
N ALA A 113 4.40 8.57 10.18
CA ALA A 113 3.92 8.24 8.84
C ALA A 113 2.41 8.51 8.68
N LEU A 114 1.59 8.11 9.66
CA LEU A 114 0.16 8.42 9.67
C LEU A 114 -0.11 9.92 9.70
N GLN A 115 0.62 10.66 10.53
CA GLN A 115 0.53 12.11 10.60
C GLN A 115 0.89 12.76 9.26
N GLU A 116 1.99 12.36 8.64
CA GLU A 116 2.41 12.91 7.35
C GLU A 116 1.38 12.63 6.25
N MET A 117 0.86 11.40 6.17
CA MET A 117 -0.19 11.06 5.21
C MET A 117 -1.43 11.93 5.42
N GLN A 118 -1.83 12.16 6.66
CA GLN A 118 -2.96 13.02 7.00
C GLN A 118 -2.72 14.48 6.63
N GLU A 119 -1.53 15.02 6.94
CA GLU A 119 -1.12 16.39 6.58
C GLU A 119 -1.06 16.60 5.06
N ALA A 120 -0.71 15.55 4.31
CA ALA A 120 -0.74 15.56 2.84
C ALA A 120 -2.17 15.46 2.25
N GLY A 121 -3.19 15.18 3.07
CA GLY A 121 -4.59 15.14 2.66
C GLY A 121 -5.25 13.76 2.67
N ALA A 122 -4.57 12.71 3.15
CA ALA A 122 -5.21 11.42 3.36
C ALA A 122 -6.23 11.48 4.51
N ILE A 123 -7.32 10.73 4.38
CA ILE A 123 -8.34 10.63 5.42
C ILE A 123 -8.07 9.36 6.24
N LEU A 124 -7.76 9.51 7.52
CA LEU A 124 -7.56 8.38 8.43
C LEU A 124 -8.91 7.90 8.94
N ILE A 125 -9.22 6.62 8.72
CA ILE A 125 -10.48 5.99 9.14
C ILE A 125 -10.22 4.63 9.78
N SER A 126 -11.24 4.03 10.40
CA SER A 126 -11.21 2.64 10.85
C SER A 126 -11.93 1.72 9.86
N SER A 127 -11.71 0.41 9.97
CA SER A 127 -12.42 -0.61 9.18
C SER A 127 -13.93 -0.58 9.46
N GLU A 128 -14.32 -0.17 10.66
CA GLU A 128 -15.71 0.03 11.04
C GLU A 128 -16.36 1.22 10.30
N ASP A 129 -15.62 2.29 10.05
CA ASP A 129 -16.11 3.42 9.25
C ASP A 129 -16.32 3.02 7.78
N VAL A 130 -15.45 2.15 7.24
CA VAL A 130 -15.62 1.57 5.91
C VAL A 130 -16.91 0.75 5.85
N ARG A 131 -17.16 -0.10 6.85
CA ARG A 131 -18.38 -0.92 6.92
C ARG A 131 -19.65 -0.06 6.92
N LYS A 132 -19.69 1.00 7.75
CA LYS A 132 -20.83 1.92 7.81
C LYS A 132 -21.06 2.65 6.49
N ALA A 133 -19.99 3.07 5.81
CA ALA A 133 -20.10 3.72 4.50
C ALA A 133 -20.68 2.77 3.44
N GLN A 134 -20.31 1.49 3.47
CA GLN A 134 -20.89 0.47 2.57
C GLN A 134 -22.37 0.23 2.84
N GLU A 135 -22.77 0.14 4.12
CA GLU A 135 -24.16 -0.06 4.51
C GLU A 135 -25.07 1.12 4.12
N ALA A 136 -24.55 2.35 4.15
CA ALA A 136 -25.29 3.55 3.74
C ALA A 136 -25.52 3.64 2.21
N VAL A 137 -24.74 2.91 1.41
CA VAL A 137 -24.81 2.89 -0.06
C VAL A 137 -25.50 1.61 -0.56
N ALA A 138 -25.72 0.63 0.31
CA ALA A 138 -26.46 -0.58 -0.02
C ALA A 138 -27.95 -0.25 -0.24
N PRO A 139 -28.58 -0.77 -1.32
CA PRO A 139 -30.00 -0.53 -1.63
C PRO A 139 -30.97 -1.15 -0.62
#